data_AF-A0A353RXQ8-F1
#
_entry.id   AF-A0A353RXQ8-F1
#
_cell.length_a   1.000
_cell.length_b   1.000
_cell.length_c   1.000
_cell.angle_alpha   90.00
_cell.angle_beta   90.00
_cell.angle_gamma   90.00
#
_symmetry.space_group_name_H-M   'P 1'
#
loop_
_entity.id
_entity.type
_entity.pdbx_description
1 polymer ?
#
loop_
_entity_poly.entity_id
_entity_poly.type
_entity_poly.pdbx_seq_one_letter_code
_entity_poly.pdbx_strand_id
1 'polypeptide(L)'
;MNIFKAVFRTQKQDCIHLYDEAKKKKPGKAEKEYLKLILLTKPPFDYQIDIVLERILKDFKSIDKLADFIDKIPVDDDMWKSRARNIKIYKKQIEHRNMLFFKEFWLE
;
A
#
# COMPACT_ATOMS: atom_id res chain seq x y z
N MET A 1 -4.83 2.10 20.43
CA MET A 1 -5.30 1.07 19.48
C MET A 1 -4.26 0.89 18.38
N ASN A 2 -3.76 -0.33 18.21
CA ASN A 2 -2.74 -0.71 17.23
C ASN A 2 -3.25 -0.56 15.79
N ILE A 3 -3.11 0.62 15.17
CA ILE A 3 -3.29 0.80 13.72
C ILE A 3 -2.34 -0.13 12.94
N PHE A 4 -1.24 -0.54 13.56
CA PHE A 4 -0.20 -1.37 12.96
C PHE A 4 -0.42 -2.89 13.04
N LYS A 5 -1.42 -3.42 13.79
CA LYS A 5 -1.62 -4.88 13.94
C LYS A 5 -2.70 -5.51 13.03
N ALA A 6 -3.48 -4.71 12.28
CA ALA A 6 -4.58 -5.23 11.46
C ALA A 6 -4.19 -5.53 9.99
N VAL A 7 -2.93 -5.37 9.62
CA VAL A 7 -2.57 -5.04 8.23
C VAL A 7 -2.04 -6.22 7.40
N PHE A 8 -2.07 -7.45 7.93
CA PHE A 8 -1.55 -8.65 7.23
C PHE A 8 -2.62 -9.52 6.55
N ARG A 9 -3.87 -9.05 6.46
CA ARG A 9 -4.89 -9.73 5.64
C ARG A 9 -4.98 -9.02 4.29
N THR A 10 -4.74 -9.76 3.21
CA THR A 10 -4.80 -9.29 1.81
C THR A 10 -6.24 -9.26 1.27
N GLN A 11 -7.25 -9.39 2.13
CA GLN A 11 -8.64 -9.45 1.68
C GLN A 11 -9.08 -8.12 1.08
N LYS A 12 -9.80 -8.20 -0.04
CA LYS A 12 -10.41 -7.05 -0.72
C LYS A 12 -11.12 -6.10 0.26
N GLN A 13 -11.91 -6.67 1.18
CA GLN A 13 -12.72 -5.90 2.13
C GLN A 13 -11.86 -5.03 3.07
N ASP A 14 -10.68 -5.52 3.48
CA ASP A 14 -9.79 -4.75 4.34
C ASP A 14 -9.18 -3.54 3.61
N CYS A 15 -8.93 -3.68 2.30
CA CYS A 15 -8.45 -2.59 1.47
C CYS A 15 -9.51 -1.48 1.35
N ILE A 16 -10.76 -1.87 1.06
CA ILE A 16 -11.89 -0.94 0.96
C ILE A 16 -12.15 -0.26 2.31
N HIS A 17 -12.18 -1.03 3.40
CA HIS A 17 -12.41 -0.48 4.74
C HIS A 17 -11.35 0.55 5.13
N LEU A 18 -10.06 0.25 4.93
CA LEU A 18 -8.98 1.19 5.24
C LEU A 18 -9.07 2.45 4.37
N TYR A 19 -9.43 2.30 3.09
CA TYR A 19 -9.60 3.41 2.17
C TYR A 19 -10.73 4.34 2.62
N ASP A 20 -11.89 3.79 2.97
CA ASP A 20 -13.05 4.56 3.43
C ASP A 20 -12.75 5.28 4.75
N GLU A 21 -12.09 4.60 5.69
CA GLU A 21 -11.64 5.20 6.95
C GLU A 21 -10.64 6.35 6.72
N ALA A 22 -9.71 6.18 5.78
CA ALA A 22 -8.75 7.22 5.43
C ALA A 22 -9.45 8.43 4.80
N LYS A 23 -10.40 8.21 3.88
CA LYS A 23 -11.20 9.29 3.28
C LYS A 23 -12.03 10.05 4.29
N LYS A 24 -12.64 9.35 5.26
CA LYS A 24 -13.39 9.98 6.36
C LYS A 24 -12.51 10.83 7.26
N LYS A 25 -11.33 10.34 7.64
CA LYS A 25 -10.43 11.01 8.60
C LYS A 25 -9.63 12.15 7.98
N LYS A 26 -9.25 12.01 6.71
CA LYS A 26 -8.43 12.98 5.98
C LYS A 26 -9.09 13.31 4.66
N PRO A 27 -10.26 13.98 4.66
CA PRO A 27 -10.90 14.40 3.42
C PRO A 27 -10.04 15.44 2.70
N GLY A 28 -9.96 15.36 1.36
CA GLY A 28 -9.26 16.35 0.53
C GLY A 28 -7.85 15.96 0.06
N LYS A 29 -7.31 14.80 0.47
CA LYS A 29 -6.11 14.24 -0.17
C LYS A 29 -6.42 13.80 -1.61
N ALA A 30 -5.40 13.72 -2.46
CA ALA A 30 -5.60 13.25 -3.84
C ALA A 30 -5.97 11.76 -3.85
N GLU A 31 -6.81 11.33 -4.80
CA GLU A 31 -7.24 9.93 -4.94
C GLU A 31 -6.05 8.96 -4.94
N LYS A 32 -5.00 9.33 -5.66
CA LYS A 32 -3.74 8.57 -5.75
C LYS A 32 -3.07 8.35 -4.40
N GLU A 33 -3.17 9.28 -3.45
CA GLU A 33 -2.59 9.14 -2.12
C GLU A 33 -3.32 8.09 -1.30
N TYR A 34 -4.66 8.04 -1.37
CA TYR A 34 -5.42 6.97 -0.71
C TYR A 34 -5.08 5.60 -1.30
N LEU A 35 -4.95 5.49 -2.62
CA LEU A 35 -4.57 4.24 -3.27
C LEU A 35 -3.13 3.82 -2.90
N LYS A 36 -2.21 4.78 -2.78
CA LYS A 36 -0.84 4.55 -2.31
C LYS A 36 -0.81 4.08 -0.86
N LEU A 37 -1.64 4.65 0.01
CA LEU A 37 -1.81 4.18 1.39
C LEU A 37 -2.17 2.69 1.43
N ILE A 38 -3.12 2.26 0.58
CA ILE A 38 -3.51 0.85 0.50
C ILE A 38 -2.34 -0.03 0.05
N LEU A 39 -1.62 0.36 -1.01
CA LEU A 39 -0.44 -0.39 -1.44
C LEU A 39 0.60 -0.51 -0.32
N LEU A 40 0.99 0.61 0.31
CA LEU A 40 2.04 0.58 1.33
C LEU A 40 1.65 -0.17 2.62
N THR A 41 0.37 -0.50 2.78
CA THR A 41 -0.12 -1.34 3.87
C THR A 41 -0.28 -2.81 3.47
N LYS A 42 -0.08 -3.21 2.22
CA LYS A 42 -0.30 -4.60 1.81
C LYS A 42 0.98 -5.22 1.25
N PRO A 43 1.39 -6.41 1.71
CA PRO A 43 2.29 -7.24 0.92
C PRO A 43 1.64 -7.62 -0.42
N PRO A 44 2.41 -7.74 -1.52
CA PRO A 44 3.87 -7.57 -1.58
C PRO A 44 4.38 -6.13 -1.79
N PHE A 45 3.52 -5.12 -1.67
CA PHE A 45 3.77 -3.74 -2.10
C PHE A 45 4.54 -2.87 -1.10
N ASP A 46 4.43 -3.18 0.19
CA ASP A 46 5.11 -2.53 1.31
C ASP A 46 6.62 -2.34 1.10
N TYR A 47 7.30 -3.27 0.41
CA TYR A 47 8.71 -3.14 0.01
C TYR A 47 8.96 -3.09 -1.51
N GLN A 48 8.02 -2.57 -2.29
CA GLN A 48 8.30 -2.24 -3.69
C GLN A 48 8.96 -0.87 -3.83
N ILE A 49 9.85 -0.77 -4.82
CA ILE A 49 10.45 0.49 -5.24
C ILE A 49 9.41 1.39 -5.90
N ASP A 50 9.64 2.70 -5.85
CA ASP A 50 8.64 3.70 -6.26
C ASP A 50 8.19 3.56 -7.71
N ILE A 51 9.08 3.23 -8.64
CA ILE A 51 8.71 3.05 -10.05
C ILE A 51 7.66 1.95 -10.25
N VAL A 52 7.69 0.89 -9.42
CA VAL A 52 6.70 -0.20 -9.48
C VAL A 52 5.36 0.28 -8.93
N LEU A 53 5.37 0.96 -7.78
CA LEU A 53 4.17 1.51 -7.16
C LEU A 53 3.49 2.54 -8.08
N GLU A 54 4.28 3.42 -8.68
CA GLU A 54 3.80 4.45 -9.61
C GLU A 54 3.18 3.85 -10.87
N ARG A 55 3.72 2.73 -11.37
CA ARG A 55 3.11 2.00 -12.49
C ARG A 55 1.75 1.43 -12.10
N ILE A 56 1.66 0.76 -10.96
CA ILE A 56 0.39 0.23 -10.44
C ILE A 56 -0.63 1.37 -10.28
N LEU A 57 -0.25 2.49 -9.67
CA LEU A 57 -1.14 3.63 -9.47
C LEU A 57 -1.59 4.33 -10.76
N LYS A 58 -0.89 4.13 -11.89
CA LYS A 58 -1.35 4.59 -13.21
C LYS A 58 -2.44 3.69 -13.78
N ASP A 59 -2.34 2.38 -13.52
CA ASP A 59 -3.24 1.36 -14.06
C ASP A 59 -4.53 1.24 -13.23
N PHE A 60 -4.48 1.58 -11.94
CA PHE A 60 -5.62 1.49 -11.01
C PHE A 60 -6.05 2.87 -10.51
N LYS A 61 -7.23 3.33 -10.97
CA LYS A 61 -7.82 4.64 -10.62
C LYS A 61 -8.93 4.59 -9.57
N SER A 62 -9.25 3.41 -9.04
CA SER A 62 -10.35 3.19 -8.10
C SER A 62 -10.00 2.10 -7.10
N ILE A 63 -10.48 2.23 -5.86
CA ILE A 63 -10.22 1.26 -4.80
C ILE A 63 -10.72 -0.16 -5.15
N ASP A 64 -11.87 -0.32 -5.78
CA ASP A 64 -12.42 -1.65 -6.09
C ASP A 64 -11.48 -2.48 -6.97
N LYS A 65 -11.02 -1.89 -8.07
CA LYS A 65 -10.10 -2.53 -9.02
C LYS A 65 -8.74 -2.82 -8.37
N LEU A 66 -8.24 -1.88 -7.55
CA LEU A 66 -6.98 -2.07 -6.84
C LEU A 66 -7.09 -3.21 -5.83
N ALA A 67 -8.17 -3.23 -5.04
CA ALA A 67 -8.40 -4.25 -4.03
C ALA A 67 -8.59 -5.64 -4.65
N ASP A 68 -9.29 -5.74 -5.78
CA ASP A 68 -9.41 -6.98 -6.56
C ASP A 68 -8.04 -7.48 -7.07
N PHE A 69 -7.17 -6.58 -7.51
CA PHE A 69 -5.82 -6.93 -7.92
C PHE A 69 -4.97 -7.42 -6.74
N ILE A 70 -5.00 -6.71 -5.61
CA ILE A 70 -4.28 -7.09 -4.38
C ILE A 70 -4.69 -8.49 -3.91
N ASP A 71 -5.98 -8.79 -3.90
CA ASP A 71 -6.55 -10.04 -3.40
C ASP A 71 -6.18 -11.26 -4.27
N LYS A 72 -5.91 -11.04 -5.57
CA LYS A 72 -5.66 -12.10 -6.55
C LYS A 72 -4.19 -12.41 -6.79
N ILE A 73 -3.24 -11.68 -6.19
CA ILE A 73 -1.82 -11.89 -6.43
C ILE A 73 -1.33 -13.18 -5.75
N PRO A 74 -0.84 -14.16 -6.52
CA PRO A 74 -0.22 -15.37 -5.97
C PRO A 74 1.06 -15.07 -5.18
N VAL A 75 1.36 -15.85 -4.15
CA VAL A 75 2.57 -15.67 -3.32
C VAL A 75 3.87 -15.95 -4.07
N ASP A 76 3.82 -16.78 -5.11
CA ASP A 76 4.95 -17.13 -5.99
C ASP A 76 5.15 -16.15 -7.15
N ASP A 77 4.32 -15.11 -7.25
CA ASP A 77 4.42 -14.04 -8.22
C ASP A 77 5.75 -13.27 -8.10
N ASP A 78 6.20 -12.72 -9.21
CA ASP A 78 7.44 -11.96 -9.28
C ASP A 78 7.45 -10.74 -8.36
N MET A 79 6.29 -10.19 -8.02
CA MET A 79 6.19 -9.08 -7.07
C MET A 79 6.57 -9.50 -5.64
N TRP A 80 6.22 -10.71 -5.22
CA TRP A 80 6.67 -11.27 -3.92
C TRP A 80 8.16 -11.57 -3.91
N LYS A 81 8.70 -12.12 -5.01
CA LYS A 81 10.15 -12.31 -5.16
C LYS A 81 10.89 -10.98 -5.15
N SER A 82 10.35 -9.96 -5.81
CA SER A 82 10.85 -8.58 -5.81
C SER A 82 10.85 -8.03 -4.38
N ARG A 83 9.75 -8.17 -3.63
CA ARG A 83 9.66 -7.74 -2.23
C ARG A 83 10.76 -8.37 -1.39
N ALA A 84 10.93 -9.68 -1.47
CA ALA A 84 11.95 -10.42 -0.72
C ALA A 84 13.37 -9.91 -1.04
N ARG A 85 13.64 -9.59 -2.31
CA ARG A 85 14.91 -8.99 -2.75
C ARG A 85 15.09 -7.58 -2.21
N ASN A 86 14.08 -6.73 -2.31
CA ASN A 86 14.12 -5.34 -1.87
C ASN A 86 14.29 -5.24 -0.36
N ILE A 87 13.70 -6.15 0.41
CA ILE A 87 13.95 -6.26 1.87
C ILE A 87 15.43 -6.55 2.14
N LYS A 88 16.13 -7.32 1.31
CA LYS A 88 17.56 -7.59 1.52
C LYS A 88 18.44 -6.39 1.18
N ILE A 89 18.07 -5.62 0.15
CA ILE A 89 18.94 -4.57 -0.42
C ILE A 89 18.61 -3.18 0.15
N TYR A 90 17.33 -2.84 0.31
CA TYR A 90 16.84 -1.47 0.51
C TYR A 90 15.99 -1.29 1.78
N LYS A 91 16.05 -2.23 2.73
CA LYS A 91 15.14 -2.26 3.90
C LYS A 91 15.00 -0.89 4.58
N LYS A 92 16.13 -0.30 4.98
CA LYS A 92 16.15 0.94 5.75
C LYS A 92 15.60 2.12 4.94
N GLN A 93 15.96 2.22 3.66
CA GLN A 93 15.53 3.29 2.78
C GLN A 93 14.02 3.24 2.55
N ILE A 94 13.48 2.05 2.28
CA ILE A 94 12.05 1.84 2.03
C ILE A 94 11.24 2.05 3.31
N GLU A 95 11.70 1.55 4.46
CA GLU A 95 11.05 1.79 5.76
C GLU A 95 10.98 3.28 6.06
N HIS A 96 12.08 3.99 5.86
CA HIS A 96 12.13 5.43 6.06
C HIS A 96 11.16 6.16 5.12
N ARG A 97 11.13 5.79 3.83
CA ARG A 97 10.18 6.33 2.86
C ARG A 97 8.73 6.10 3.27
N ASN A 98 8.36 4.87 3.67
CA ASN A 98 7.00 4.55 4.10
C ASN A 98 6.62 5.34 5.36
N MET A 99 7.55 5.46 6.32
CA MET A 99 7.35 6.24 7.54
C MET A 99 7.08 7.72 7.23
N LEU A 100 7.86 8.34 6.32
CA LEU A 100 7.63 9.72 5.91
C LEU A 100 6.25 9.90 5.26
N PHE A 101 5.89 9.01 4.33
CA PHE A 101 4.57 9.03 3.70
C PHE A 101 3.44 8.93 4.74
N PHE A 102 3.51 7.99 5.69
CA PHE A 102 2.46 7.85 6.70
C PHE A 102 2.40 9.06 7.64
N LYS A 103 3.54 9.68 7.96
CA LYS A 103 3.59 10.90 8.75
C LYS A 103 2.86 12.05 8.02
N GLU A 104 3.22 12.30 6.77
CA GLU A 104 2.60 13.35 5.93
C GLU A 104 1.12 13.08 5.66
N PHE A 105 0.73 11.82 5.50
CA PHE A 105 -0.66 11.45 5.25
C PHE A 105 -1.56 11.67 6.48
N TRP A 106 -1.10 11.28 7.67
CA TRP A 106 -1.93 11.25 8.88
C TRP A 106 -1.76 12.45 9.81
N LEU A 107 -0.59 13.07 9.89
CA LEU A 107 -0.31 14.11 10.90
C LEU A 107 -0.40 15.53 10.37
N GLU A 108 -0.30 15.72 9.05
CA GLU A 108 -0.65 16.97 8.36
C GLU A 108 -2.11 16.94 7.91
#